data_AF-A0A8S2FS59-F1
#
_entry.id   AF-A0A8S2FS59-F1
#
_cell.length_a   1.000
_cell.length_b   1.000
_cell.length_c   1.000
_cell.angle_alpha   90.00
_cell.angle_beta   90.00
_cell.angle_gamma   90.00
#
_symmetry.space_group_name_H-M   'P 1'
#
loop_
_entity.id
_entity.type
_entity.pdbx_description
1 polymer ?
#
loop_
_entity_poly.entity_id
_entity_poly.type
_entity_poly.pdbx_seq_one_letter_code
_entity_poly.pdbx_strand_id
1 'polypeptide(L)'
;ILKILLADLIEKQLRQDRNNSKMLLRSNESVAEKMLTNWFAFFLYHYIRNHAGTPLYILFQSIKQQIHKGPVDVVTSESRYSLSEDKLIRQHVDYNSYTIFVSEFDDKPVPVKVLSCDTITQVKEKILDTFYKGIPYSKRPKVDNYELENQTLHSEQSTTVNRKDCSIYQKSILEQLVSTIKVEQNRRFYHLVKPTDINQQRDDRLGKLVSEVYLTRLLATKGSLQQYIDNFFETIFTLSDLPTAIKYLFDFLDDQARFQNITETHIIHTWK
;
A
#
# COMPACT_ATOMS: atom_id res chain seq x y z
N ILE A 1 -5.19 -12.60 34.47
CA ILE A 1 -3.74 -12.36 34.28
C ILE A 1 -3.49 -11.03 33.57
N LEU A 2 -3.83 -10.86 32.28
CA LEU A 2 -3.57 -9.61 31.55
C LEU A 2 -4.06 -8.35 32.28
N LYS A 3 -5.31 -8.35 32.78
CA LYS A 3 -5.87 -7.24 33.59
C LYS A 3 -4.98 -6.86 34.79
N ILE A 4 -4.45 -7.85 35.50
CA ILE A 4 -3.59 -7.64 36.67
C ILE A 4 -2.27 -7.03 36.22
N LEU A 5 -1.63 -7.62 35.20
CA LEU A 5 -0.36 -7.12 34.67
C LEU A 5 -0.47 -5.70 34.11
N LEU A 6 -1.59 -5.34 33.49
CA LEU A 6 -1.84 -3.98 33.01
C LEU A 6 -2.06 -3.00 34.16
N ALA A 7 -2.80 -3.39 35.21
CA ALA A 7 -2.97 -2.56 36.39
C ALA A 7 -1.62 -2.31 37.09
N ASP A 8 -0.80 -3.35 37.25
CA ASP A 8 0.55 -3.25 37.82
C ASP A 8 1.46 -2.36 36.96
N LEU A 9 1.35 -2.45 35.63
CA LEU A 9 2.09 -1.59 34.70
C LEU A 9 1.70 -0.12 34.86
N ILE A 10 0.40 0.16 34.89
CA ILE A 10 -0.15 1.52 35.09
C ILE A 10 0.35 2.09 36.42
N GLU A 11 0.21 1.33 37.50
CA GLU A 11 0.64 1.76 38.82
C GLU A 11 2.15 2.03 38.87
N LYS A 12 2.96 1.13 38.30
CA LYS A 12 4.42 1.31 38.25
C LYS A 12 4.81 2.55 37.48
N GLN A 13 4.16 2.82 36.34
CA GLN A 13 4.46 3.97 35.50
C GLN A 13 4.08 5.30 36.18
N LEU A 14 2.92 5.33 36.85
CA LEU A 14 2.47 6.49 37.62
C LEU A 14 3.33 6.76 38.86
N ARG A 15 3.89 5.71 39.49
CA ARG A 15 4.84 5.83 40.61
C ARG A 15 6.19 6.38 40.20
N GLN A 16 6.67 6.04 39.01
CA GLN A 16 7.97 6.49 38.50
C GLN A 16 7.97 7.97 38.11
N ASP A 17 6.90 8.44 37.46
CA ASP A 17 6.73 9.86 37.15
C ASP A 17 5.25 10.19 36.86
N ARG A 18 4.63 11.01 37.72
CA ARG A 18 3.24 11.47 37.53
C ARG A 18 3.05 12.32 36.27
N ASN A 19 4.08 13.04 35.82
CA ASN A 19 4.03 13.81 34.57
C ASN A 19 4.07 12.89 33.34
N ASN A 20 4.52 11.65 33.52
CA ASN A 20 4.60 10.63 32.48
C ASN A 20 3.33 9.76 32.38
N SER A 21 2.28 10.12 33.14
CA SER A 21 0.93 9.53 33.04
C SER A 21 0.37 9.56 31.62
N LYS A 22 0.85 10.47 30.75
CA LYS A 22 0.48 10.58 29.34
C LYS A 22 1.18 9.58 28.41
N MET A 23 2.19 8.85 28.87
CA MET A 23 3.00 7.96 28.03
C MET A 23 2.69 6.48 28.24
N LEU A 24 1.57 6.16 28.89
CA LEU A 24 1.10 4.79 29.08
C LEU A 24 0.85 4.10 27.72
N LEU A 25 1.29 2.84 27.58
CA LEU A 25 1.09 2.00 26.37
C LEU A 25 1.64 2.61 25.06
N ARG A 26 2.60 3.54 25.15
CA ARG A 26 3.17 4.23 23.98
C ARG A 26 4.25 3.41 23.26
N SER A 27 4.86 2.45 23.96
CA SER A 27 5.81 1.48 23.41
C SER A 27 5.30 0.05 23.65
N ASN A 28 5.91 -0.93 22.99
CA ASN A 28 5.57 -2.35 23.15
C ASN A 28 6.76 -3.08 23.78
N GLU A 29 7.11 -2.68 25.00
CA GLU A 29 8.34 -3.08 25.70
C GLU A 29 8.07 -4.08 26.84
N SER A 30 6.83 -4.15 27.31
CA SER A 30 6.42 -5.07 28.37
C SER A 30 5.66 -6.29 27.83
N VAL A 31 5.70 -7.38 28.62
CA VAL A 31 4.88 -8.57 28.36
C VAL A 31 3.39 -8.22 28.35
N ALA A 32 2.95 -7.31 29.23
CA ALA A 32 1.56 -6.87 29.31
C ALA A 32 1.09 -6.18 28.02
N GLU A 33 1.88 -5.27 27.46
CA GLU A 33 1.59 -4.58 26.18
C GLU A 33 1.54 -5.58 25.01
N LYS A 34 2.47 -6.53 24.97
CA LYS A 34 2.46 -7.55 23.92
C LYS A 34 1.26 -8.47 24.04
N MET A 35 0.92 -8.88 25.27
CA MET A 35 -0.27 -9.66 25.54
C MET A 35 -1.55 -8.89 25.20
N LEU A 36 -1.60 -7.58 25.43
CA LEU A 36 -2.72 -6.72 25.04
C LEU A 36 -2.88 -6.66 23.52
N THR A 37 -1.77 -6.51 22.78
CA THR A 37 -1.80 -6.55 21.30
C THR A 37 -2.34 -7.90 20.79
N ASN A 38 -1.89 -9.01 21.37
CA ASN A 38 -2.40 -10.34 21.02
C ASN A 38 -3.87 -10.52 21.40
N TRP A 39 -4.28 -10.01 22.56
CA TRP A 39 -5.67 -10.02 23.02
C TRP A 39 -6.57 -9.28 22.03
N PHE A 40 -6.18 -8.09 21.59
CA PHE A 40 -6.89 -7.39 20.53
C PHE A 40 -6.97 -8.19 19.24
N ALA A 41 -5.87 -8.81 18.79
CA ALA A 41 -5.88 -9.62 17.59
C ALA A 41 -6.93 -10.75 17.64
N PHE A 42 -7.09 -11.43 18.79
CA PHE A 42 -8.09 -12.47 18.96
C PHE A 42 -9.52 -11.92 18.97
N PHE A 43 -9.78 -10.90 19.80
CA PHE A 43 -11.15 -10.42 20.02
C PHE A 43 -11.67 -9.46 18.93
N LEU A 44 -10.77 -8.81 18.19
CA LEU A 44 -11.13 -7.97 17.05
C LEU A 44 -11.16 -8.75 15.73
N TYR A 45 -10.73 -10.01 15.69
CA TYR A 45 -10.73 -10.81 14.45
C TYR A 45 -12.12 -10.85 13.79
N HIS A 46 -13.18 -11.12 14.55
CA HIS A 46 -14.54 -11.19 14.00
C HIS A 46 -15.00 -9.84 13.45
N TYR A 47 -14.66 -8.76 14.15
CA TYR A 47 -14.96 -7.40 13.71
C TYR A 47 -14.22 -7.05 12.43
N ILE A 48 -12.92 -7.33 12.36
CA ILE A 48 -12.11 -7.13 11.15
C ILE A 48 -12.66 -7.98 10.00
N ARG A 49 -12.95 -9.26 10.23
CA ARG A 49 -13.44 -10.15 9.17
C ARG A 49 -14.76 -9.69 8.57
N ASN A 50 -15.70 -9.22 9.40
CA ASN A 50 -17.07 -8.97 8.96
C ASN A 50 -17.38 -7.50 8.65
N HIS A 51 -16.61 -6.56 9.21
CA HIS A 51 -16.87 -5.13 9.07
C HIS A 51 -15.68 -4.43 8.41
N ALA A 52 -14.53 -4.38 9.06
CA ALA A 52 -13.41 -3.54 8.61
C ALA A 52 -12.60 -4.12 7.43
N GLY A 53 -12.68 -5.42 7.17
CA GLY A 53 -11.85 -6.13 6.20
C GLY A 53 -12.14 -5.75 4.76
N THR A 54 -13.42 -5.60 4.40
CA THR A 54 -13.83 -5.18 3.06
C THR A 54 -13.41 -3.73 2.77
N PRO A 55 -13.71 -2.73 3.63
CA PRO A 55 -13.22 -1.36 3.45
C PRO A 55 -11.69 -1.26 3.43
N LEU A 56 -10.99 -2.02 4.28
CA LEU A 56 -9.52 -2.07 4.26
C LEU A 56 -8.99 -2.61 2.91
N TYR A 57 -9.58 -3.68 2.41
CA TYR A 57 -9.21 -4.26 1.12
C TYR A 57 -9.51 -3.30 -0.04
N ILE A 58 -10.67 -2.64 -0.02
CA ILE A 58 -11.04 -1.64 -1.03
C ILE A 58 -10.05 -0.47 -0.99
N LEU A 59 -9.70 0.05 0.20
CA LEU A 59 -8.70 1.10 0.36
C LEU A 59 -7.35 0.69 -0.23
N PHE A 60 -6.87 -0.51 0.10
CA PHE A 60 -5.65 -1.07 -0.48
C PHE A 60 -5.72 -1.14 -2.01
N GLN A 61 -6.81 -1.66 -2.57
CA GLN A 61 -6.99 -1.77 -4.03
C GLN A 61 -7.05 -0.40 -4.70
N SER A 62 -7.73 0.57 -4.10
CA SER A 62 -7.82 1.93 -4.60
C SER A 62 -6.45 2.62 -4.60
N ILE A 63 -5.66 2.46 -3.54
CA ILE A 63 -4.28 2.96 -3.47
C ILE A 63 -3.43 2.32 -4.57
N LYS A 64 -3.44 0.98 -4.68
CA LYS A 64 -2.69 0.25 -5.71
C LYS A 64 -3.05 0.73 -7.12
N GLN A 65 -4.34 0.83 -7.42
CA GLN A 65 -4.82 1.33 -8.71
C GLN A 65 -4.41 2.78 -8.97
N GLN A 66 -4.49 3.65 -7.96
CA GLN A 66 -4.13 5.06 -8.11
C GLN A 66 -2.63 5.24 -8.38
N ILE A 67 -1.77 4.46 -7.72
CA ILE A 67 -0.32 4.46 -7.98
C ILE A 67 -0.04 4.00 -9.41
N HIS A 68 -0.65 2.89 -9.84
CA HIS A 68 -0.41 2.27 -11.14
C HIS A 68 -0.98 3.03 -12.35
N LYS A 69 -1.78 4.08 -12.14
CA LYS A 69 -2.21 5.01 -13.20
C LYS A 69 -1.07 5.85 -13.78
N GLY A 70 0.04 5.97 -13.06
CA GLY A 70 1.21 6.76 -13.46
C GLY A 70 2.48 5.94 -13.46
N PRO A 71 3.60 6.51 -13.97
CA PRO A 71 4.90 5.85 -13.94
C PRO A 71 5.32 5.47 -12.52
N VAL A 72 5.89 4.27 -12.38
CA VAL A 72 6.47 3.74 -11.14
C VAL A 72 7.87 3.20 -11.45
N ASP A 73 8.87 3.70 -10.73
CA ASP A 73 10.24 3.21 -10.84
C ASP A 73 10.39 1.90 -10.07
N VAL A 74 10.80 0.82 -10.75
CA VAL A 74 10.91 -0.51 -10.13
C VAL A 74 12.11 -0.63 -9.19
N VAL A 75 13.13 0.23 -9.34
CA VAL A 75 14.37 0.18 -8.55
C VAL A 75 14.19 0.95 -7.24
N THR A 76 13.63 2.17 -7.29
CA THR A 76 13.46 3.03 -6.11
C THR A 76 12.09 2.87 -5.44
N SER A 77 11.12 2.27 -6.15
CA SER A 77 9.70 2.26 -5.78
C SER A 77 9.09 3.67 -5.66
N GLU A 78 9.70 4.67 -6.28
CA GLU A 78 9.09 6.00 -6.42
C GLU A 78 8.00 5.96 -7.49
N SER A 79 6.93 6.73 -7.31
CA SER A 79 5.80 6.80 -8.25
C SER A 79 5.41 8.24 -8.56
N ARG A 80 4.71 8.44 -9.68
CA ARG A 80 4.12 9.75 -10.02
C ARG A 80 2.96 10.12 -9.10
N TYR A 81 2.15 9.13 -8.70
CA TYR A 81 1.05 9.28 -7.76
C TYR A 81 1.41 8.58 -6.46
N SER A 82 1.51 9.35 -5.37
CA SER A 82 1.88 8.87 -4.03
C SER A 82 1.15 9.68 -2.97
N LEU A 83 1.00 9.11 -1.78
CA LEU A 83 0.59 9.84 -0.56
C LEU A 83 1.79 10.26 0.30
N SER A 84 2.99 9.75 -0.01
CA SER A 84 4.25 10.05 0.69
C SER A 84 5.14 10.90 -0.21
N GLU A 85 5.65 12.00 0.34
CA GLU A 85 6.57 12.91 -0.36
C GLU A 85 7.88 12.22 -0.76
N ASP A 86 8.39 11.35 0.12
CA ASP A 86 9.63 10.59 -0.10
C ASP A 86 9.51 9.53 -1.20
N LYS A 87 8.29 9.22 -1.62
CA LYS A 87 8.00 8.25 -2.67
C LYS A 87 7.54 8.89 -3.98
N LEU A 88 7.70 10.19 -4.14
CA LEU A 88 7.41 10.87 -5.41
C LEU A 88 8.60 10.81 -6.37
N ILE A 89 8.34 10.44 -7.63
CA ILE A 89 9.30 10.64 -8.71
C ILE A 89 9.50 12.14 -8.92
N ARG A 90 10.73 12.59 -8.62
CA ARG A 90 11.11 14.00 -8.75
C ARG A 90 11.59 14.36 -10.17
N GLN A 91 12.12 13.40 -10.91
CA GLN A 91 12.57 13.60 -12.29
C GLN A 91 11.40 13.70 -13.27
N HIS A 92 11.56 14.45 -14.36
CA HIS A 92 10.57 14.48 -15.43
C HIS A 92 10.56 13.14 -16.17
N VAL A 93 9.38 12.54 -16.32
CA VAL A 93 9.18 11.30 -17.05
C VAL A 93 8.06 11.50 -18.05
N ASP A 94 8.41 11.43 -19.33
CA ASP A 94 7.46 11.39 -20.44
C ASP A 94 6.89 9.98 -20.57
N TYR A 95 5.57 9.87 -20.69
CA TYR A 95 4.90 8.59 -20.84
C TYR A 95 3.57 8.73 -21.58
N ASN A 96 3.20 7.68 -22.30
CA ASN A 96 1.90 7.54 -22.95
C ASN A 96 1.13 6.37 -22.33
N SER A 97 -0.19 6.49 -22.26
CA SER A 97 -1.08 5.40 -21.83
C SER A 97 -1.58 4.64 -23.06
N TYR A 98 -1.50 3.31 -23.01
CA TYR A 98 -2.01 2.41 -24.03
C TYR A 98 -3.06 1.47 -23.43
N THR A 99 -3.95 0.96 -24.29
CA THR A 99 -4.83 -0.16 -23.95
C THR A 99 -4.41 -1.33 -24.83
N ILE A 100 -3.88 -2.38 -24.22
CA ILE A 100 -3.57 -3.64 -24.90
C ILE A 100 -4.72 -4.62 -24.72
N PHE A 101 -4.93 -5.50 -25.69
CA PHE A 101 -5.90 -6.58 -25.60
C PHE A 101 -5.17 -7.90 -25.39
N VAL A 102 -5.52 -8.59 -24.33
CA VAL A 102 -4.82 -9.78 -23.84
C VAL A 102 -5.81 -10.93 -23.71
N SER A 103 -5.46 -12.12 -24.20
CA SER A 103 -6.26 -13.33 -23.99
C SER A 103 -5.47 -14.38 -23.21
N GLU A 104 -6.20 -15.26 -22.55
CA GLU A 104 -5.68 -16.49 -21.98
C GLU A 104 -6.38 -17.65 -22.70
N PHE A 105 -5.63 -18.66 -23.20
CA PHE A 105 -6.20 -19.89 -23.80
C PHE A 105 -7.35 -19.69 -24.82
N ASP A 106 -7.19 -18.76 -25.77
CA ASP A 106 -8.20 -18.43 -26.80
C ASP A 106 -9.53 -17.85 -26.27
N ASP A 107 -9.56 -17.40 -25.00
CA ASP A 107 -10.68 -16.62 -24.48
C ASP A 107 -10.80 -15.25 -25.13
N LYS A 108 -11.97 -14.61 -24.94
CA LYS A 108 -12.23 -13.25 -25.41
C LYS A 108 -11.15 -12.28 -24.88
N PRO A 109 -10.48 -11.52 -25.77
CA PRO A 109 -9.45 -10.57 -25.33
C PRO A 109 -10.01 -9.52 -24.36
N VAL A 110 -9.30 -9.34 -23.25
CA VAL A 110 -9.62 -8.38 -22.19
C VAL A 110 -8.73 -7.14 -22.33
N PRO A 111 -9.29 -5.92 -22.26
CA PRO A 111 -8.50 -4.70 -22.34
C PRO A 111 -7.73 -4.45 -21.03
N VAL A 112 -6.43 -4.19 -21.13
CA VAL A 112 -5.54 -3.85 -20.02
C VAL A 112 -4.84 -2.52 -20.32
N LYS A 113 -4.91 -1.56 -19.38
CA LYS A 113 -4.21 -0.28 -19.51
C LYS A 113 -2.76 -0.37 -19.02
N VAL A 114 -1.82 0.07 -19.84
CA VAL A 114 -0.37 0.04 -19.59
C VAL A 114 0.27 1.37 -20.00
N LEU A 115 1.49 1.62 -19.55
CA LEU A 115 2.25 2.84 -19.86
C LEU A 115 3.47 2.49 -20.72
N SER A 116 3.89 3.39 -21.63
CA SER A 116 5.13 3.21 -22.42
C SER A 116 6.39 2.98 -21.59
N CYS A 117 6.36 3.37 -20.31
CA CYS A 117 7.47 3.28 -19.39
C CYS A 117 7.31 2.17 -18.35
N ASP A 118 6.31 1.28 -18.49
CA ASP A 118 6.21 0.10 -17.63
C ASP A 118 7.26 -0.94 -18.04
N THR A 119 7.90 -1.58 -17.07
CA THR A 119 8.68 -2.79 -17.35
C THR A 119 7.78 -3.97 -17.72
N ILE A 120 8.35 -5.01 -18.37
CA ILE A 120 7.64 -6.25 -18.69
C ILE A 120 6.99 -6.86 -17.44
N THR A 121 7.69 -6.86 -16.30
CA THR A 121 7.16 -7.36 -15.03
C THR A 121 5.93 -6.57 -14.57
N GLN A 122 5.99 -5.22 -14.64
CA GLN A 122 4.85 -4.37 -14.29
C GLN A 122 3.66 -4.57 -15.24
N VAL A 123 3.90 -4.80 -16.53
CA VAL A 123 2.85 -5.17 -17.49
C VAL A 123 2.22 -6.51 -17.12
N LYS A 124 3.02 -7.55 -16.83
CA LYS A 124 2.52 -8.85 -16.37
C LYS A 124 1.69 -8.73 -15.10
N GLU A 125 2.12 -7.92 -14.13
CA GLU A 125 1.36 -7.65 -12.91
C GLU A 125 0.01 -6.99 -13.19
N LYS A 126 -0.04 -6.01 -14.10
CA LYS A 126 -1.30 -5.35 -14.53
C LYS A 126 -2.26 -6.33 -15.23
N ILE A 127 -1.71 -7.24 -16.03
CA ILE A 127 -2.48 -8.31 -16.67
C ILE A 127 -3.05 -9.26 -15.61
N LEU A 128 -2.21 -9.77 -14.70
CA LEU A 128 -2.63 -10.66 -13.63
C LEU A 128 -3.66 -10.01 -12.69
N ASP A 129 -3.52 -8.73 -12.37
CA ASP A 129 -4.51 -7.99 -11.59
C ASP A 129 -5.87 -7.89 -12.30
N THR A 130 -5.88 -7.88 -13.63
CA THR A 130 -7.09 -7.80 -14.44
C THR A 130 -7.78 -9.18 -14.52
N PHE A 131 -7.06 -10.22 -14.91
CA PHE A 131 -7.61 -11.58 -15.06
C PHE A 131 -7.99 -12.20 -13.72
N TYR A 132 -7.18 -11.99 -12.68
CA TYR A 132 -7.36 -12.62 -11.38
C TYR A 132 -8.00 -11.68 -10.34
N LYS A 133 -8.76 -10.67 -10.80
CA LYS A 133 -9.48 -9.76 -9.92
C LYS A 133 -10.43 -10.55 -8.99
N GLY A 134 -10.31 -10.34 -7.69
CA GLY A 134 -11.12 -11.05 -6.68
C GLY A 134 -10.58 -12.43 -6.29
N ILE A 135 -9.55 -12.94 -6.95
CA ILE A 135 -8.89 -14.20 -6.57
C ILE A 135 -7.80 -13.92 -5.53
N PRO A 136 -7.69 -14.69 -4.43
CA PRO A 136 -6.63 -14.53 -3.43
C PRO A 136 -5.24 -14.64 -4.06
N TYR A 137 -4.31 -13.76 -3.66
CA TYR A 137 -2.97 -13.68 -4.25
C TYR A 137 -2.22 -15.03 -4.22
N SER A 138 -2.38 -15.82 -3.15
CA SER A 138 -1.75 -17.14 -3.01
C SER A 138 -2.23 -18.19 -4.01
N LYS A 139 -3.40 -17.99 -4.63
CA LYS A 139 -3.96 -18.87 -5.67
C LYS A 139 -3.66 -18.37 -7.09
N ARG A 140 -3.07 -17.18 -7.22
CA ARG A 140 -2.72 -16.62 -8.52
C ARG A 140 -1.41 -17.24 -9.02
N PRO A 141 -1.22 -17.30 -10.34
CA PRO A 141 0.09 -17.60 -10.92
C PRO A 141 1.14 -16.59 -10.47
N LYS A 142 2.39 -17.03 -10.34
CA LYS A 142 3.52 -16.13 -10.13
C LYS A 142 3.85 -15.40 -11.43
N VAL A 143 4.27 -14.14 -11.32
CA VAL A 143 4.65 -13.29 -12.47
C VAL A 143 5.76 -13.95 -13.32
N ASP A 144 6.72 -14.60 -12.68
CA ASP A 144 7.84 -15.28 -13.35
C ASP A 144 7.40 -16.52 -14.15
N ASN A 145 6.24 -17.09 -13.83
CA ASN A 145 5.70 -18.26 -14.52
C ASN A 145 4.82 -17.89 -15.72
N TYR A 146 4.56 -16.59 -15.95
CA TYR A 146 3.81 -16.10 -17.10
C TYR A 146 4.77 -15.63 -18.18
N GLU A 147 4.63 -16.16 -19.38
CA GLU A 147 5.28 -15.62 -20.58
C GLU A 147 4.26 -14.80 -21.37
N LEU A 148 4.74 -13.73 -22.00
CA LEU A 148 3.92 -12.87 -22.84
C LEU A 148 4.35 -13.13 -24.28
N GLU A 149 3.42 -13.62 -25.10
CA GLU A 149 3.66 -13.88 -26.51
C GLU A 149 2.95 -12.84 -27.39
N ASN A 150 3.64 -12.43 -28.46
CA ASN A 150 3.10 -11.47 -29.41
C ASN A 150 2.48 -12.25 -30.57
N GLN A 151 1.16 -12.27 -30.68
CA GLN A 151 0.51 -12.92 -31.82
C GLN A 151 0.38 -11.92 -32.98
N THR A 152 1.16 -12.12 -34.03
CA THR A 152 0.91 -11.46 -35.32
C THR A 152 -0.25 -12.14 -36.02
N LEU A 153 -1.17 -11.36 -36.58
CA LEU A 153 -2.17 -11.83 -37.56
C LEU A 153 -1.49 -12.25 -38.87
N HIS A 154 -0.52 -13.17 -38.84
CA HIS A 154 -0.08 -13.95 -40.00
C HIS A 154 0.42 -15.30 -39.52
N SER A 155 -0.22 -16.33 -40.08
CA SER A 155 0.03 -17.76 -39.99
C SER A 155 1.50 -18.17 -39.96
N GLU A 156 1.89 -19.06 -39.04
CA GLU A 156 2.20 -20.47 -39.33
C GLU A 156 2.80 -21.15 -38.09
N GLN A 157 2.20 -22.31 -37.77
CA GLN A 157 2.70 -23.45 -37.00
C GLN A 157 3.92 -23.21 -36.09
N SER A 158 3.70 -23.23 -34.78
CA SER A 158 4.74 -23.67 -33.84
C SER A 158 4.15 -24.62 -32.81
N THR A 159 4.86 -25.74 -32.70
CA THR A 159 4.58 -26.95 -31.96
C THR A 159 4.51 -26.74 -30.46
N THR A 160 3.54 -27.45 -29.87
CA THR A 160 3.24 -27.62 -28.44
C THR A 160 4.45 -27.69 -27.50
N VAL A 161 4.48 -26.81 -26.51
CA VAL A 161 5.01 -27.09 -25.18
C VAL A 161 4.01 -26.53 -24.16
N ASN A 162 3.52 -27.37 -23.26
CA ASN A 162 2.65 -26.98 -22.14
C ASN A 162 3.34 -25.94 -21.25
N ARG A 163 3.07 -24.66 -21.48
CA ARG A 163 3.21 -23.56 -20.50
C ARG A 163 1.94 -22.71 -20.54
N LYS A 164 1.65 -22.03 -19.42
CA LYS A 164 0.43 -21.25 -19.24
C LYS A 164 0.63 -19.89 -19.91
N ASP A 165 0.48 -19.87 -21.22
CA ASP A 165 0.91 -18.73 -22.03
C ASP A 165 -0.23 -17.72 -22.24
N CYS A 166 0.10 -16.44 -22.15
CA CYS A 166 -0.83 -15.34 -22.32
C CYS A 166 -0.47 -14.58 -23.60
N SER A 167 -1.43 -14.52 -24.53
CA SER A 167 -1.22 -13.95 -25.87
C SER A 167 -1.63 -12.47 -25.89
N ILE A 168 -0.76 -11.61 -26.41
CA ILE A 168 -1.03 -10.18 -26.62
C ILE A 168 -1.17 -9.89 -28.12
N TYR A 169 -2.25 -9.19 -28.50
CA TYR A 169 -2.63 -8.97 -29.90
C TYR A 169 -2.09 -7.69 -30.54
N GLN A 170 -0.96 -7.12 -30.09
CA GLN A 170 -0.46 -5.87 -30.67
C GLN A 170 1.07 -5.74 -30.68
N LYS A 171 1.68 -6.17 -31.79
CA LYS A 171 3.14 -6.20 -32.01
C LYS A 171 3.84 -4.84 -31.82
N SER A 172 3.26 -3.76 -32.35
CA SER A 172 3.87 -2.42 -32.28
C SER A 172 3.95 -1.86 -30.87
N ILE A 173 3.05 -2.30 -29.98
CA ILE A 173 3.01 -1.81 -28.60
C ILE A 173 4.07 -2.53 -27.76
N LEU A 174 4.29 -3.83 -27.95
CA LEU A 174 5.28 -4.57 -27.15
C LEU A 174 6.70 -4.09 -27.40
N GLU A 175 7.06 -3.75 -28.63
CA GLU A 175 8.36 -3.13 -28.94
C GLU A 175 8.53 -1.74 -28.27
N GLN A 176 7.42 -1.02 -28.02
CA GLN A 176 7.42 0.28 -27.33
C GLN A 176 7.30 0.17 -25.81
N LEU A 177 6.71 -0.91 -25.28
CA LEU A 177 6.52 -1.16 -23.85
C LEU A 177 7.78 -1.68 -23.16
N VAL A 178 8.83 -2.08 -23.90
CA VAL A 178 10.07 -2.53 -23.25
C VAL A 178 10.93 -1.31 -22.85
N SER A 179 10.59 -0.65 -21.74
CA SER A 179 11.62 0.09 -21.01
C SER A 179 12.56 -0.93 -20.35
N THR A 180 13.68 -1.19 -21.00
CA THR A 180 14.73 -2.04 -20.40
C THR A 180 15.39 -1.27 -19.26
N ILE A 181 15.64 -1.95 -18.14
CA ILE A 181 16.50 -1.44 -17.06
C ILE A 181 17.82 -0.95 -17.71
N LYS A 182 18.10 0.33 -17.57
CA LYS A 182 19.23 1.00 -18.21
C LYS A 182 20.48 0.78 -17.36
N VAL A 183 21.61 0.58 -18.03
CA VAL A 183 22.92 0.37 -17.40
C VAL A 183 23.76 1.63 -17.57
N GLU A 184 24.23 2.18 -16.46
CA GLU A 184 25.22 3.26 -16.45
C GLU A 184 26.65 2.70 -16.55
N GLN A 185 27.61 3.50 -17.02
CA GLN A 185 29.01 3.09 -17.24
C GLN A 185 29.68 2.45 -16.00
N ASN A 186 29.19 2.74 -14.79
CA ASN A 186 29.62 2.14 -13.52
C ASN A 186 28.80 0.92 -13.04
N ARG A 187 28.07 0.22 -13.93
CA ARG A 187 27.18 -0.92 -13.61
C ARG A 187 26.05 -0.61 -12.62
N ARG A 188 25.66 0.66 -12.48
CA ARG A 188 24.43 1.00 -11.75
C ARG A 188 23.23 0.85 -12.69
N PHE A 189 22.26 0.07 -12.26
CA PHE A 189 21.02 -0.18 -12.97
C PHE A 189 19.96 0.84 -12.53
N TYR A 190 19.20 1.39 -13.47
CA TYR A 190 18.07 2.27 -13.16
C TYR A 190 16.93 2.09 -14.14
N HIS A 191 15.71 2.47 -13.75
CA HIS A 191 14.53 2.39 -14.60
C HIS A 191 14.14 3.78 -15.14
N LEU A 192 13.53 4.60 -14.30
CA LEU A 192 13.05 5.95 -14.64
C LEU A 192 13.91 7.02 -13.97
N VAL A 193 14.36 6.76 -12.74
CA VAL A 193 15.09 7.72 -11.91
C VAL A 193 16.58 7.47 -12.07
N LYS A 194 17.28 8.40 -12.71
CA LYS A 194 18.75 8.33 -12.81
C LYS A 194 19.37 8.50 -11.42
N PRO A 195 20.39 7.71 -11.03
CA PRO A 195 21.16 7.98 -9.83
C PRO A 195 21.83 9.35 -9.98
N THR A 196 21.43 10.34 -9.21
CA THR A 196 22.12 11.62 -9.14
C THR A 196 23.31 11.50 -8.19
N ASP A 197 24.48 12.01 -8.60
CA ASP A 197 25.60 12.17 -7.67
C ASP A 197 25.17 13.07 -6.51
N ILE A 198 25.44 12.63 -5.28
CA ILE A 198 25.06 13.25 -4.00
C ILE A 198 25.48 14.74 -3.90
N ASN A 199 26.34 15.22 -4.80
CA ASN A 199 26.89 16.58 -4.82
C ASN A 199 26.08 17.63 -5.63
N GLN A 200 24.97 17.30 -6.29
CA GLN A 200 24.17 18.28 -7.06
C GLN A 200 22.95 18.87 -6.32
N GLN A 201 22.84 18.68 -5.00
CA GLN A 201 21.79 19.30 -4.16
C GLN A 201 22.03 20.79 -3.85
N ARG A 202 22.35 21.63 -4.84
CA ARG A 202 22.50 23.08 -4.64
C ARG A 202 21.86 23.90 -5.75
N ASP A 203 20.55 23.74 -5.96
CA ASP A 203 19.77 24.77 -6.67
C ASP A 203 18.40 24.98 -5.99
N ASP A 204 18.44 25.66 -4.85
CA ASP A 204 17.32 25.93 -3.92
C ASP A 204 16.14 26.71 -4.53
N ARG A 205 16.30 27.31 -5.71
CA ARG A 205 15.20 28.04 -6.40
C ARG A 205 14.39 27.13 -7.31
N LEU A 206 15.04 26.16 -7.96
CA LEU A 206 14.35 25.14 -8.73
C LEU A 206 13.59 24.21 -7.77
N GLY A 207 14.18 23.86 -6.62
CA GLY A 207 13.55 23.05 -5.57
C GLY A 207 12.23 23.61 -5.02
N LYS A 208 12.05 24.94 -4.97
CA LYS A 208 10.81 25.57 -4.49
C LYS A 208 9.66 25.52 -5.51
N LEU A 209 9.91 25.84 -6.78
CA LEU A 209 8.87 25.75 -7.83
C LEU A 209 8.50 24.28 -8.12
N VAL A 210 9.49 23.39 -8.02
CA VAL A 210 9.37 21.95 -8.15
C VAL A 210 8.58 21.34 -6.97
N SER A 211 8.62 21.95 -5.77
CA SER A 211 7.81 21.51 -4.62
C SER A 211 6.30 21.68 -4.82
N GLU A 212 5.85 22.70 -5.57
CA GLU A 212 4.42 22.98 -5.80
C GLU A 212 3.76 21.96 -6.75
N VAL A 213 4.49 21.53 -7.77
CA VAL A 213 4.06 20.44 -8.66
C VAL A 213 3.92 19.12 -7.89
N TYR A 214 4.83 18.84 -6.95
CA TYR A 214 4.74 17.67 -6.10
C TYR A 214 3.58 17.75 -5.11
N LEU A 215 3.35 18.91 -4.51
CA LEU A 215 2.20 19.14 -3.65
C LEU A 215 0.89 18.92 -4.42
N THR A 216 0.79 19.41 -5.66
CA THR A 216 -0.40 19.18 -6.50
C THR A 216 -0.62 17.68 -6.76
N ARG A 217 0.45 16.92 -7.01
CA ARG A 217 0.35 15.45 -7.18
C ARG A 217 -0.08 14.74 -5.89
N LEU A 218 0.46 15.15 -4.73
CA LEU A 218 0.06 14.63 -3.42
C LEU A 218 -1.41 14.92 -3.14
N LEU A 219 -1.85 16.17 -3.35
CA LEU A 219 -3.23 16.59 -3.15
C LEU A 219 -4.19 15.90 -4.11
N ALA A 220 -3.83 15.76 -5.39
CA ALA A 220 -4.64 15.03 -6.37
C ALA A 220 -4.77 13.54 -6.00
N THR A 221 -3.69 12.92 -5.52
CA THR A 221 -3.68 11.53 -5.07
C THR A 221 -4.53 11.36 -3.80
N LYS A 222 -4.36 12.25 -2.81
CA LYS A 222 -5.17 12.30 -1.59
C LYS A 222 -6.66 12.45 -1.93
N GLY A 223 -7.00 13.43 -2.77
CA GLY A 223 -8.38 13.69 -3.20
C GLY A 223 -9.01 12.49 -3.89
N SER A 224 -8.27 11.81 -4.77
CA SER A 224 -8.75 10.60 -5.47
C SER A 224 -9.01 9.42 -4.53
N LEU A 225 -8.33 9.39 -3.38
CA LEU A 225 -8.43 8.31 -2.40
C LEU A 225 -9.36 8.64 -1.23
N GLN A 226 -9.77 9.89 -1.08
CA GLN A 226 -10.46 10.43 0.09
C GLN A 226 -11.70 9.61 0.47
N GLN A 227 -12.60 9.31 -0.48
CA GLN A 227 -13.81 8.52 -0.20
C GLN A 227 -13.52 7.12 0.39
N TYR A 228 -12.42 6.49 -0.02
CA TYR A 228 -12.06 5.15 0.45
C TYR A 228 -11.42 5.22 1.84
N ILE A 229 -10.67 6.28 2.10
CA ILE A 229 -10.10 6.60 3.41
C ILE A 229 -11.23 6.89 4.40
N ASP A 230 -12.17 7.75 4.02
CA ASP A 230 -13.31 8.14 4.86
C ASP A 230 -14.18 6.93 5.18
N ASN A 231 -14.55 6.11 4.18
CA ASN A 231 -15.33 4.90 4.40
C ASN A 231 -14.60 3.89 5.33
N PHE A 232 -13.28 3.74 5.17
CA PHE A 232 -12.50 2.87 6.06
C PHE A 232 -12.51 3.39 7.52
N PHE A 233 -12.24 4.68 7.73
CA PHE A 233 -12.23 5.25 9.08
C PHE A 233 -13.62 5.32 9.70
N GLU A 234 -14.65 5.65 8.91
CA GLU A 234 -16.04 5.59 9.35
C GLU A 234 -16.37 4.17 9.82
N THR A 235 -16.01 3.14 9.06
CA THR A 235 -16.22 1.75 9.51
C THR A 235 -15.54 1.47 10.84
N ILE A 236 -14.25 1.84 11.00
CA ILE A 236 -13.45 1.59 12.21
C ILE A 236 -13.98 2.33 13.45
N PHE A 237 -14.45 3.57 13.27
CA PHE A 237 -14.83 4.44 14.39
C PHE A 237 -16.34 4.56 14.63
N THR A 238 -17.19 3.94 13.81
CA THR A 238 -18.65 3.97 14.00
C THR A 238 -19.11 3.02 15.11
N LEU A 239 -20.10 3.48 15.86
CA LEU A 239 -20.63 2.82 17.06
C LEU A 239 -21.62 1.68 16.80
N SER A 240 -22.01 1.44 15.54
CA SER A 240 -23.09 0.49 15.21
C SER A 240 -22.78 -0.94 15.68
N ASP A 241 -21.50 -1.32 15.69
CA ASP A 241 -21.03 -2.64 16.12
C ASP A 241 -19.73 -2.53 16.94
N LEU A 242 -19.72 -1.68 17.97
CA LEU A 242 -18.54 -1.50 18.82
C LEU A 242 -18.10 -2.85 19.42
N PRO A 243 -16.88 -3.34 19.13
CA PRO A 243 -16.39 -4.59 19.69
C PRO A 243 -16.42 -4.58 21.22
N THR A 244 -16.99 -5.63 21.83
CA THR A 244 -17.06 -5.77 23.29
C THR A 244 -15.70 -5.64 23.96
N ALA A 245 -14.64 -6.09 23.28
CA ALA A 245 -13.26 -5.94 23.74
C ALA A 245 -12.83 -4.47 23.89
N ILE A 246 -13.23 -3.59 22.96
CA ILE A 246 -12.94 -2.15 23.06
C ILE A 246 -13.71 -1.54 24.23
N LYS A 247 -15.01 -1.83 24.34
CA LYS A 247 -15.83 -1.36 25.47
C LYS A 247 -15.22 -1.80 26.81
N TYR A 248 -14.85 -3.08 26.92
CA TYR A 248 -14.25 -3.64 28.13
C TYR A 248 -12.91 -2.97 28.47
N LEU A 249 -12.03 -2.79 27.49
CA LEU A 249 -10.74 -2.14 27.76
C LEU A 249 -10.95 -0.68 28.18
N PHE A 250 -11.85 0.04 27.52
CA PHE A 250 -12.14 1.43 27.86
C PHE A 250 -12.73 1.56 29.26
N ASP A 251 -13.65 0.68 29.65
CA ASP A 251 -14.17 0.62 31.02
C ASP A 251 -13.06 0.31 32.02
N PHE A 252 -12.18 -0.63 31.69
CA PHE A 252 -11.03 -0.95 32.53
C PHE A 252 -10.09 0.26 32.73
N LEU A 253 -9.77 0.99 31.66
CA LEU A 253 -8.93 2.19 31.74
C LEU A 253 -9.60 3.30 32.55
N ASP A 254 -10.93 3.47 32.41
CA ASP A 254 -11.71 4.42 33.21
C ASP A 254 -11.68 4.03 34.70
N ASP A 255 -11.83 2.75 35.03
CA ASP A 255 -11.74 2.23 36.41
C ASP A 255 -10.33 2.43 36.99
N GLN A 256 -9.28 2.18 36.20
CA GLN A 256 -7.90 2.41 36.63
C GLN A 256 -7.61 3.90 36.87
N ALA A 257 -8.10 4.78 36.00
CA ALA A 257 -7.97 6.22 36.20
C ALA A 257 -8.66 6.67 37.50
N ARG A 258 -9.87 6.18 37.77
CA ARG A 258 -10.60 6.45 39.02
C ARG A 258 -9.85 5.94 40.25
N PHE A 259 -9.32 4.72 40.20
CA PHE A 259 -8.56 4.13 41.30
C PHE A 259 -7.30 4.93 41.64
N GLN A 260 -6.64 5.49 40.60
CA GLN A 260 -5.44 6.31 40.75
C GLN A 260 -5.75 7.80 40.98
N ASN A 261 -7.02 8.18 41.15
CA ASN A 261 -7.51 9.55 41.29
C ASN A 261 -7.11 10.50 40.14
N ILE A 262 -7.04 9.98 38.92
CA ILE A 262 -6.82 10.77 37.70
C ILE A 262 -8.17 11.28 37.22
N THR A 263 -8.36 12.60 37.28
CA THR A 263 -9.61 13.26 36.90
C THR A 263 -9.49 13.98 35.56
N GLU A 264 -8.28 14.15 35.03
CA GLU A 264 -8.08 14.84 33.76
C GLU A 264 -8.48 13.98 32.56
N THR A 265 -9.59 14.34 31.91
CA THR A 265 -10.15 13.63 30.75
C THR A 265 -9.14 13.46 29.60
N HIS A 266 -8.24 14.41 29.38
CA HIS A 266 -7.25 14.34 28.31
C HIS A 266 -6.20 13.22 28.54
N ILE A 267 -5.90 12.88 29.81
CA ILE A 267 -4.98 11.78 30.14
C ILE A 267 -5.67 10.44 29.82
N ILE A 268 -6.91 10.29 30.25
CA ILE A 268 -7.73 9.09 29.97
C ILE A 268 -7.92 8.90 28.46
N HIS A 269 -8.17 9.99 27.73
CA HIS A 269 -8.24 9.96 26.27
C HIS A 269 -6.90 9.52 25.64
N THR A 270 -5.76 9.88 26.23
CA THR A 270 -4.44 9.48 25.71
C THR A 270 -4.19 7.98 25.91
N TRP A 271 -4.81 7.36 26.92
CA TRP A 271 -4.72 5.93 27.18
C TRP A 271 -5.56 5.08 26.22
N LYS A 272 -6.62 5.68 25.65
CA LYS A 272 -7.59 5.04 24.76
C LYS A 272 -7.16 5.17 23.30
#